data_AF-A0A915AAD8-F1
#
_entry.id   AF-A0A915AAD8-F1
#
_cell.length_a   1.000
_cell.length_b   1.000
_cell.length_c   1.000
_cell.angle_alpha   90.00
_cell.angle_beta   90.00
_cell.angle_gamma   90.00
#
_symmetry.space_group_name_H-M   'P 1'
#
loop_
_entity.id
_entity.type
_entity.pdbx_description
1 polymer ?
#
loop_
_entity_poly.entity_id
_entity_poly.type
_entity_poly.pdbx_seq_one_letter_code
_entity_poly.pdbx_strand_id
1 'polypeptide(L)'
;MAFIRLLTILMNTFFIDYTLRCVLLLAFIQICQTLRPKRDFMYVSEMNATDPNCFQDCNDFWKSSFQSEFGMNVTDFYDFPLHPVILDRKGYLLYCNISDKRTQCYIDECGDQSADRVFSPSNFLCKFKREGFLEARKCLEKTEPLTFLKCDQSCHMEALKTVQKQERAALGKVFTKAEKGNYERELDLLCTFQACYKQCEQEIVQESCERGEAESALALISQYVSWHASDIYDWHILSDSMQQFPISCQRLALSPPDSDPVVEVMSGMQ
;
A
#
# COMPACT_ATOMS: atom_id res chain seq x y z
N MET A 1 47.13 -43.58 -2.45
CA MET A 1 46.43 -42.88 -3.56
C MET A 1 44.89 -42.92 -3.47
N ALA A 2 44.26 -43.79 -2.68
CA ALA A 2 42.79 -43.84 -2.57
C ALA A 2 42.18 -42.70 -1.71
N PHE A 3 42.89 -42.23 -0.69
CA PHE A 3 42.37 -41.21 0.25
C PHE A 3 42.22 -39.81 -0.37
N ILE A 4 43.12 -39.44 -1.30
CA ILE A 4 43.08 -38.14 -1.99
C ILE A 4 41.90 -38.11 -2.99
N ARG A 5 41.59 -39.23 -3.66
CA ARG A 5 40.44 -39.30 -4.58
C ARG A 5 39.10 -39.20 -3.83
N LEU A 6 39.00 -39.74 -2.61
CA LEU A 6 37.78 -39.63 -1.81
C LEU A 6 37.54 -38.20 -1.29
N LEU A 7 38.61 -37.48 -0.88
CA LEU A 7 38.51 -36.08 -0.48
C LEU A 7 38.11 -35.17 -1.64
N THR A 8 38.61 -35.44 -2.84
CA THR A 8 38.29 -34.63 -4.04
C THR A 8 36.82 -34.79 -4.45
N ILE A 9 36.27 -36.00 -4.30
CA ILE A 9 34.85 -36.28 -4.57
C ILE A 9 33.95 -35.64 -3.51
N LEU A 10 34.32 -35.73 -2.22
CA LEU A 10 33.58 -35.10 -1.12
C LEU A 10 33.61 -33.57 -1.15
N MET A 11 34.71 -32.96 -1.60
CA MET A 11 34.78 -31.51 -1.78
C MET A 11 33.98 -31.05 -3.01
N ASN A 12 33.96 -31.82 -4.10
CA ASN A 12 33.13 -31.48 -5.26
C ASN A 12 31.63 -31.59 -4.97
N THR A 13 31.17 -32.59 -4.21
CA THR A 13 29.75 -32.68 -3.83
C THR A 13 29.33 -31.57 -2.87
N PHE A 14 30.21 -31.15 -1.96
CA PHE A 14 29.93 -30.02 -1.06
C PHE A 14 29.85 -28.67 -1.81
N PHE A 15 30.74 -28.44 -2.78
CA PHE A 15 30.72 -27.20 -3.57
C PHE A 15 29.52 -27.12 -4.52
N ILE A 16 29.09 -28.25 -5.09
CA ILE A 16 27.89 -28.30 -5.94
C ILE A 16 26.62 -28.02 -5.13
N ASP A 17 26.52 -28.51 -3.88
CA ASP A 17 25.36 -28.27 -3.02
C ASP A 17 25.30 -26.80 -2.54
N TYR A 18 26.45 -26.17 -2.22
CA TYR A 18 26.49 -24.75 -1.85
C TYR A 18 26.21 -23.81 -3.02
N THR A 19 26.75 -24.08 -4.21
CA THR A 19 26.48 -23.27 -5.40
C THR A 19 25.03 -23.42 -5.86
N LEU A 20 24.45 -24.62 -5.82
CA LEU A 20 23.04 -24.84 -6.14
C LEU A 20 22.10 -24.16 -5.12
N ARG A 21 22.44 -24.22 -3.82
CA ARG A 21 21.70 -23.49 -2.77
C ARG A 21 21.82 -21.97 -2.91
N CYS A 22 22.99 -21.44 -3.26
CA CYS A 22 23.15 -20.00 -3.53
C CYS A 22 22.43 -19.57 -4.80
N VAL A 23 22.43 -20.38 -5.86
CA VAL A 23 21.68 -20.09 -7.10
C VAL A 23 20.17 -20.21 -6.87
N LEU A 24 19.71 -21.15 -6.04
CA LEU A 24 18.31 -21.23 -5.60
C LEU A 24 17.93 -20.07 -4.70
N LEU A 25 18.76 -19.68 -3.72
CA LEU A 25 18.55 -18.49 -2.89
C LEU A 25 18.53 -17.21 -3.74
N LEU A 26 19.46 -17.06 -4.69
CA LEU A 26 19.47 -15.94 -5.62
C LEU A 26 18.27 -15.98 -6.56
N ALA A 27 17.83 -17.16 -7.03
CA ALA A 27 16.61 -17.30 -7.81
C ALA A 27 15.35 -17.00 -6.98
N PHE A 28 15.31 -17.35 -5.69
CA PHE A 28 14.23 -16.97 -4.78
C PHE A 28 14.24 -15.47 -4.47
N ILE A 29 15.43 -14.86 -4.32
CA ILE A 29 15.61 -13.41 -4.17
C ILE A 29 15.24 -12.67 -5.46
N GLN A 30 15.51 -13.27 -6.63
CA GLN A 30 15.22 -12.69 -7.95
C GLN A 30 13.77 -12.94 -8.39
N ILE A 31 13.10 -13.97 -7.87
CA ILE A 31 11.64 -14.12 -7.90
C ILE A 31 10.99 -13.16 -6.89
N CYS A 32 11.65 -12.80 -5.78
CA CYS A 32 11.21 -11.70 -4.89
C CYS A 32 11.25 -10.32 -5.56
N GLN A 33 11.89 -10.18 -6.73
CA GLN A 33 11.88 -8.93 -7.50
C GLN A 33 10.71 -8.84 -8.48
N THR A 34 9.72 -9.74 -8.43
CA THR A 34 8.46 -9.52 -9.14
C THR A 34 7.68 -8.39 -8.47
N LEU A 35 8.03 -7.16 -8.87
CA LEU A 35 7.25 -5.91 -8.83
C LEU A 35 6.05 -5.94 -7.87
N ARG A 36 6.30 -5.48 -6.64
CA ARG A 36 5.28 -5.21 -5.63
C ARG A 36 4.35 -4.10 -6.15
N PRO A 37 3.03 -4.33 -6.20
CA PRO A 37 2.07 -3.37 -6.73
C PRO A 37 1.80 -2.29 -5.69
N LYS A 38 1.95 -1.05 -6.13
CA LYS A 38 1.88 0.17 -5.33
C LYS A 38 0.62 0.91 -5.72
N ARG A 39 -0.13 1.40 -4.74
CA ARG A 39 -1.52 1.71 -5.00
C ARG A 39 -1.98 2.95 -4.24
N ASP A 40 -1.56 4.08 -4.76
CA ASP A 40 -2.28 5.35 -4.64
C ASP A 40 -2.73 5.64 -6.07
N PHE A 41 -3.98 5.29 -6.39
CA PHE A 41 -4.50 5.40 -7.75
C PHE A 41 -5.58 6.47 -7.75
N MET A 42 -5.38 7.47 -8.58
CA MET A 42 -6.34 8.55 -8.74
C MET A 42 -6.97 8.44 -10.12
N TYR A 43 -8.30 8.37 -10.13
CA TYR A 43 -9.07 8.52 -11.35
C TYR A 43 -9.60 9.95 -11.44
N VAL A 44 -9.36 10.62 -12.57
CA VAL A 44 -9.90 11.96 -12.83
C VAL A 44 -11.11 11.83 -13.74
N SER A 45 -12.31 12.12 -13.20
CA SER A 45 -13.55 12.07 -13.98
C SER A 45 -13.73 13.32 -14.83
N GLU A 46 -14.11 13.16 -16.10
CA GLU A 46 -14.41 14.27 -17.02
C GLU A 46 -15.61 15.14 -16.58
N MET A 47 -16.36 14.72 -15.54
CA MET A 47 -17.53 15.48 -15.04
C MET A 47 -17.15 16.80 -14.36
N ASN A 48 -15.87 16.98 -14.01
CA ASN A 48 -15.24 18.27 -13.81
C ASN A 48 -14.04 18.31 -14.76
N ALA A 49 -13.88 19.40 -15.52
CA ALA A 49 -12.87 19.55 -16.58
C ALA A 49 -11.42 19.63 -16.06
N THR A 50 -11.04 18.77 -15.11
CA THR A 50 -9.75 18.76 -14.45
C THR A 50 -8.73 18.03 -15.31
N ASP A 51 -7.60 18.67 -15.59
CA ASP A 51 -6.55 18.17 -16.47
C ASP A 51 -5.81 16.99 -15.81
N PRO A 52 -5.92 15.75 -16.34
CA PRO A 52 -5.20 14.60 -15.79
C PRO A 52 -3.68 14.79 -15.79
N ASN A 53 -3.14 15.61 -16.70
CA ASN A 53 -1.71 15.90 -16.75
C ASN A 53 -1.27 16.75 -15.56
N CYS A 54 -2.08 17.73 -15.13
CA CYS A 54 -1.75 18.54 -13.95
C CYS A 54 -1.55 17.66 -12.71
N PHE A 55 -2.47 16.72 -12.47
CA PHE A 55 -2.33 15.78 -11.36
C PHE A 55 -1.14 14.84 -11.52
N GLN A 56 -0.82 14.44 -12.76
CA GLN A 56 0.35 13.62 -13.03
C GLN A 56 1.64 14.38 -12.71
N ASP A 57 1.72 15.66 -13.08
CA ASP A 57 2.86 16.53 -12.79
C ASP A 57 3.06 16.73 -11.28
N CYS A 58 1.98 16.96 -10.53
CA CYS A 58 2.03 17.02 -9.06
C CYS A 58 2.50 15.69 -8.45
N ASN A 59 2.05 14.54 -8.99
CA ASN A 59 2.54 13.22 -8.58
C ASN A 59 4.03 13.01 -8.90
N ASP A 60 4.50 13.47 -10.05
CA ASP A 60 5.89 13.30 -10.47
C ASP A 60 6.84 14.23 -9.70
N PHE A 61 6.38 15.43 -9.33
CA PHE A 61 7.06 16.29 -8.37
C PHE A 61 7.22 15.63 -7.01
N TRP A 62 6.15 15.01 -6.49
CA TRP A 62 6.19 14.27 -5.24
C TRP A 62 7.15 13.08 -5.31
N LYS A 63 7.12 12.28 -6.39
CA LYS A 63 8.04 11.15 -6.60
C LYS A 63 9.50 11.60 -6.56
N SER A 64 9.80 12.68 -7.27
CA SER A 64 11.16 13.26 -7.33
C SER A 64 11.62 13.75 -5.96
N SER A 65 10.75 14.46 -5.24
CA SER A 65 11.02 14.94 -3.88
C SER A 65 11.22 13.77 -2.91
N PHE A 66 10.36 12.76 -2.96
CA PHE A 66 10.47 11.56 -2.15
C PHE A 66 11.79 10.82 -2.39
N GLN A 67 12.15 10.58 -3.65
CA GLN A 67 13.39 9.90 -4.00
C GLN A 67 14.63 10.67 -3.51
N SER A 68 14.62 12.01 -3.65
CA SER A 68 15.72 12.86 -3.18
C SER A 68 15.86 12.86 -1.67
N GLU A 69 14.75 13.00 -0.94
CA GLU A 69 14.74 13.20 0.51
C GLU A 69 14.96 11.89 1.29
N PHE A 70 14.41 10.77 0.80
CA PHE A 70 14.58 9.45 1.41
C PHE A 70 15.78 8.68 0.84
N GLY A 71 16.37 9.11 -0.28
CA GLY A 71 17.47 8.40 -0.93
C GLY A 71 17.08 6.99 -1.39
N MET A 72 15.79 6.74 -1.64
CA MET A 72 15.24 5.44 -2.04
C MET A 72 14.41 5.57 -3.31
N ASN A 73 14.31 4.52 -4.10
CA ASN A 73 13.42 4.56 -5.25
C ASN A 73 11.96 4.53 -4.78
N VAL A 74 11.13 5.39 -5.37
CA VAL A 74 9.67 5.32 -5.18
C VAL A 74 9.11 3.97 -5.61
N THR A 75 9.82 3.20 -6.45
CA THR A 75 9.53 1.79 -6.79
C THR A 75 9.82 0.78 -5.68
N ASP A 76 10.37 1.20 -4.54
CA ASP A 76 10.55 0.36 -3.36
C ASP A 76 9.58 0.74 -2.22
N PHE A 77 9.06 1.97 -2.24
CA PHE A 77 8.11 2.49 -1.24
C PHE A 77 6.68 1.93 -1.32
N TYR A 78 6.00 1.74 -0.19
CA TYR A 78 4.58 1.36 -0.16
C TYR A 78 3.83 2.12 0.93
N ASP A 79 2.70 2.71 0.55
CA ASP A 79 1.83 3.38 1.50
C ASP A 79 1.11 2.37 2.40
N PHE A 80 0.70 1.21 1.86
CA PHE A 80 0.06 0.15 2.62
C PHE A 80 0.89 -1.14 2.55
N PRO A 81 1.17 -1.82 3.68
CA PRO A 81 0.70 -1.59 5.06
C PRO A 81 1.60 -0.65 5.88
N LEU A 82 2.08 0.44 5.29
CA LEU A 82 3.06 1.39 5.83
C LEU A 82 4.51 0.88 5.78
N HIS A 83 5.31 1.48 4.90
CA HIS A 83 6.73 1.14 4.79
C HIS A 83 7.52 1.51 6.06
N PRO A 84 8.52 0.71 6.49
CA PRO A 84 9.43 1.02 7.60
C PRO A 84 9.99 2.43 7.64
N VAL A 85 10.21 3.02 6.47
CA VAL A 85 10.83 4.34 6.31
C VAL A 85 9.93 5.47 6.81
N ILE A 86 8.64 5.20 6.99
CA ILE A 86 7.68 6.14 7.58
C ILE A 86 7.24 5.73 8.98
N LEU A 87 7.72 4.58 9.49
CA LEU A 87 7.41 4.11 10.84
C LEU A 87 8.31 4.74 11.90
N ASP A 88 9.43 5.35 11.55
CA ASP A 88 10.18 6.20 12.48
C ASP A 88 9.65 7.64 12.49
N ARG A 89 9.84 8.37 13.59
CA ARG A 89 9.28 9.74 13.73
C ARG A 89 9.84 10.72 12.70
N LYS A 90 11.12 10.62 12.35
CA LYS A 90 11.75 11.53 11.38
C LYS A 90 11.23 11.23 9.98
N GLY A 91 11.19 9.95 9.61
CA GLY A 91 10.63 9.47 8.36
C GLY A 91 9.16 9.87 8.18
N TYR A 92 8.34 9.67 9.21
CA TYR A 92 6.94 10.12 9.23
C TYR A 92 6.80 11.62 8.96
N LEU A 93 7.52 12.48 9.68
CA LEU A 93 7.44 13.93 9.51
C LEU A 93 7.90 14.36 8.11
N LEU A 94 8.91 13.70 7.56
CA LEU A 94 9.40 13.96 6.21
C LEU A 94 8.36 13.56 5.16
N TYR A 95 7.78 12.37 5.29
CA TYR A 95 6.71 11.88 4.43
C TYR A 95 5.50 12.83 4.43
N CYS A 96 5.08 13.28 5.61
CA CYS A 96 3.98 14.24 5.72
C CYS A 96 4.31 15.58 5.06
N ASN A 97 5.49 16.14 5.30
CA ASN A 97 5.89 17.41 4.69
C ASN A 97 5.92 17.34 3.15
N ILE A 98 6.44 16.25 2.57
CA ILE A 98 6.49 16.09 1.11
C ILE A 98 5.08 15.85 0.56
N SER A 99 4.26 15.08 1.26
CA SER A 99 2.89 14.77 0.83
C SER A 99 1.95 15.97 0.96
N ASP A 100 2.11 16.82 1.97
CA ASP A 100 1.37 18.07 2.11
C ASP A 100 1.61 19.00 0.91
N LYS A 101 2.85 19.06 0.40
CA LYS A 101 3.17 19.81 -0.84
C LYS A 101 2.47 19.24 -2.07
N ARG A 102 2.31 17.91 -2.15
CA ARG A 102 1.55 17.25 -3.23
C ARG A 102 0.07 17.64 -3.15
N THR A 103 -0.53 17.54 -1.97
CA THR A 103 -1.92 17.95 -1.75
C THR A 103 -2.12 19.43 -2.09
N GLN A 104 -1.18 20.29 -1.70
CA GLN A 104 -1.22 21.71 -2.03
C GLN A 104 -1.10 21.97 -3.54
N CYS A 105 -0.26 21.21 -4.25
CA CYS A 105 -0.17 21.26 -5.72
C CYS A 105 -1.52 20.94 -6.39
N TYR A 106 -2.26 19.93 -5.90
CA TYR A 106 -3.59 19.62 -6.41
C TYR A 106 -4.59 20.79 -6.23
N ILE A 107 -4.51 21.49 -5.09
CA ILE A 107 -5.37 22.63 -4.78
C ILE A 107 -5.03 23.84 -5.65
N ASP A 108 -3.75 24.22 -5.66
CA ASP A 108 -3.30 25.49 -6.23
C ASP A 108 -3.14 25.41 -7.75
N GLU A 109 -2.57 24.30 -8.26
CA GLU A 109 -2.25 24.14 -9.67
C GLU A 109 -3.38 23.44 -10.44
N CYS A 110 -4.03 22.44 -9.82
CA CYS A 110 -5.06 21.64 -10.50
C CYS A 110 -6.50 22.06 -10.13
N GLY A 111 -6.67 23.01 -9.21
CA GLY A 111 -7.97 23.55 -8.82
C GLY A 111 -8.83 22.58 -7.99
N ASP A 112 -8.27 21.49 -7.46
CA ASP A 112 -9.01 20.55 -6.61
C ASP A 112 -9.08 21.05 -5.16
N GLN A 113 -10.10 21.86 -4.88
CA GLN A 113 -10.34 22.43 -3.56
C GLN A 113 -10.79 21.40 -2.50
N SER A 114 -10.99 20.14 -2.89
CA SER A 114 -11.33 19.04 -1.97
C SER A 114 -10.13 18.14 -1.63
N ALA A 115 -8.99 18.32 -2.30
CA ALA A 115 -7.83 17.44 -2.17
C ALA A 115 -7.35 17.21 -0.72
N ASP A 116 -7.56 18.19 0.17
CA ASP A 116 -7.18 18.11 1.57
C ASP A 116 -8.23 17.45 2.49
N ARG A 117 -9.43 17.15 1.96
CA ARG A 117 -10.58 16.60 2.69
C ARG A 117 -10.97 15.20 2.25
N VAL A 118 -10.48 14.76 1.09
CA VAL A 118 -10.69 13.40 0.58
C VAL A 118 -9.64 12.43 1.11
N PHE A 119 -9.95 11.13 1.02
CA PHE A 119 -8.99 10.12 1.41
C PHE A 119 -7.77 10.16 0.46
N SER A 120 -6.59 10.17 1.06
CA SER A 120 -5.36 9.69 0.44
C SER A 120 -4.56 9.03 1.56
N PRO A 121 -3.64 8.10 1.25
CA PRO A 121 -2.80 7.49 2.29
C PRO A 121 -2.09 8.54 3.15
N SER A 122 -1.60 9.60 2.52
CA SER A 122 -0.97 10.72 3.20
C SER A 122 -1.95 11.54 4.04
N ASN A 123 -3.14 11.89 3.53
CA ASN A 123 -4.12 12.64 4.33
C ASN A 123 -4.58 11.84 5.56
N PHE A 124 -4.78 10.52 5.39
CA PHE A 124 -5.13 9.64 6.48
C PHE A 124 -4.08 9.68 7.59
N LEU A 125 -2.80 9.47 7.26
CA LEU A 125 -1.74 9.39 8.27
C LEU A 125 -1.32 10.76 8.82
N CYS A 126 -1.28 11.79 8.00
CA CYS A 126 -0.68 13.08 8.33
C CYS A 126 -1.68 14.09 8.89
N LYS A 127 -2.96 13.95 8.53
CA LYS A 127 -4.04 14.89 8.89
C LYS A 127 -5.13 14.25 9.72
N PHE A 128 -5.74 13.15 9.26
CA PHE A 128 -6.97 12.62 9.87
C PHE A 128 -6.70 11.74 11.10
N LYS A 129 -5.67 10.89 11.04
CA LYS A 129 -5.34 9.90 12.08
C LYS A 129 -3.93 10.08 12.62
N ARG A 130 -3.45 11.31 12.67
CA ARG A 130 -2.09 11.64 13.14
C ARG A 130 -1.79 11.10 14.53
N GLU A 131 -2.68 11.34 15.50
CA GLU A 131 -2.49 10.85 16.87
C GLU A 131 -2.56 9.32 16.93
N GLY A 132 -3.57 8.72 16.29
CA GLY A 132 -3.70 7.27 16.20
C GLY A 132 -2.50 6.59 15.55
N PHE A 133 -1.91 7.20 14.51
CA PHE A 133 -0.67 6.71 13.92
C PHE A 133 0.49 6.77 14.90
N LEU A 134 0.69 7.90 15.59
CA LEU A 134 1.78 8.06 16.55
C LEU A 134 1.68 7.08 17.73
N GLU A 135 0.47 6.74 18.17
CA GLU A 135 0.20 5.71 19.18
C GLU A 135 0.49 4.30 18.67
N ALA A 136 0.01 3.96 17.47
CA ALA A 136 0.20 2.65 16.84
C ALA A 136 1.65 2.38 16.40
N ARG A 137 2.41 3.45 16.12
CA ARG A 137 3.71 3.43 15.44
C ARG A 137 4.69 2.43 16.03
N LYS A 138 4.81 2.39 17.36
CA LYS A 138 5.78 1.50 18.04
C LYS A 138 5.47 0.02 17.79
N CYS A 139 4.18 -0.35 17.79
CA CYS A 139 3.79 -1.72 17.48
C CYS A 139 4.01 -2.04 16.00
N LEU A 140 3.59 -1.13 15.11
CA LEU A 140 3.78 -1.28 13.66
C LEU A 140 5.27 -1.45 13.29
N GLU A 141 6.15 -0.63 13.87
CA GLU A 141 7.60 -0.72 13.68
C GLU A 141 8.16 -2.07 14.16
N LYS A 142 7.63 -2.60 15.27
CA LYS A 142 8.04 -3.88 15.85
C LYS A 142 7.59 -5.07 15.01
N THR A 143 6.39 -5.01 14.43
CA THR A 143 5.77 -6.13 13.72
C THR A 143 6.12 -6.16 12.24
N GLU A 144 6.53 -5.03 11.65
CA GLU A 144 6.76 -4.89 10.22
C GLU A 144 7.63 -6.01 9.62
N PRO A 145 8.77 -6.43 10.19
CA PRO A 145 9.58 -7.48 9.57
C PRO A 145 8.84 -8.81 9.48
N LEU A 146 8.03 -9.14 10.49
CA LEU A 146 7.27 -10.39 10.54
C LEU A 146 6.04 -10.34 9.63
N THR A 147 5.31 -9.23 9.63
CA THR A 147 4.15 -9.06 8.75
C THR A 147 4.58 -8.95 7.30
N PHE A 148 5.72 -8.32 7.00
CA PHE A 148 6.32 -8.34 5.67
C PHE A 148 6.64 -9.77 5.23
N LEU A 149 7.34 -10.55 6.06
CA LEU A 149 7.72 -11.92 5.69
C LEU A 149 6.52 -12.88 5.55
N LYS A 150 5.51 -12.77 6.43
CA LYS A 150 4.37 -13.70 6.46
C LYS A 150 3.19 -13.26 5.62
N CYS A 151 2.82 -11.99 5.69
CA CYS A 151 1.58 -11.48 5.13
C CYS A 151 1.78 -10.89 3.74
N ASP A 152 2.85 -10.13 3.51
CA ASP A 152 3.02 -9.45 2.22
C ASP A 152 3.06 -10.44 1.05
N GLN A 153 3.94 -11.45 1.13
CA GLN A 153 4.07 -12.43 0.04
C GLN A 153 2.79 -13.25 -0.17
N SER A 154 2.18 -13.74 0.91
CA SER A 154 0.99 -14.60 0.83
C SER A 154 -0.21 -13.83 0.27
N CYS A 155 -0.43 -12.60 0.75
CA CYS A 155 -1.52 -11.74 0.29
C CYS A 155 -1.28 -11.18 -1.11
N HIS A 156 -0.02 -10.95 -1.48
CA HIS A 156 0.33 -10.59 -2.84
C HIS A 156 -0.03 -11.72 -3.82
N MET A 157 0.34 -12.95 -3.50
CA MET A 157 -0.01 -14.12 -4.30
C MET A 157 -1.53 -14.33 -4.36
N GLU A 158 -2.26 -14.08 -3.28
CA GLU A 158 -3.73 -14.13 -3.26
C GLU A 158 -4.33 -13.10 -4.23
N ALA A 159 -3.89 -11.84 -4.14
CA ALA A 159 -4.38 -10.77 -5.01
C ALA A 159 -4.09 -11.03 -6.50
N LEU A 160 -3.00 -11.72 -6.83
CA LEU A 160 -2.69 -12.06 -8.22
C LEU A 160 -3.55 -13.20 -8.79
N LYS A 161 -4.25 -14.00 -7.98
CA LYS A 161 -5.08 -15.11 -8.48
C LYS A 161 -6.27 -14.63 -9.32
N THR A 162 -6.81 -13.46 -9.00
CA THR A 162 -8.04 -12.94 -9.61
C THR A 162 -7.77 -12.08 -10.85
N VAL A 163 -6.51 -11.76 -11.15
CA VAL A 163 -6.17 -10.78 -12.19
C VAL A 163 -5.40 -11.38 -13.35
N GLN A 164 -5.80 -11.01 -14.57
CA GLN A 164 -5.13 -11.38 -15.80
C GLN A 164 -3.67 -10.88 -15.81
N LYS A 165 -2.75 -11.69 -16.34
CA LYS A 165 -1.33 -11.32 -16.52
C LYS A 165 -1.21 -10.20 -17.57
N GLN A 166 -1.38 -8.96 -17.12
CA GLN A 166 -1.16 -7.75 -17.89
C GLN A 166 -0.12 -6.88 -17.21
N GLU A 167 0.44 -5.94 -17.97
CA GLU A 167 1.37 -4.94 -17.46
C GLU A 167 0.71 -4.10 -16.36
N ARG A 168 1.46 -3.83 -15.30
CA ARG A 168 0.98 -3.12 -14.10
C ARG A 168 1.17 -1.62 -14.26
N ALA A 169 0.26 -0.85 -13.67
CA ALA A 169 0.43 0.60 -13.60
C ALA A 169 1.61 0.98 -12.69
N ALA A 170 2.31 2.07 -13.04
CA ALA A 170 3.29 2.68 -12.16
C ALA A 170 2.61 3.36 -10.96
N LEU A 171 3.33 3.48 -9.83
CA LEU A 171 2.84 4.22 -8.66
C LEU A 171 2.55 5.68 -9.01
N GLY A 172 1.46 6.23 -8.46
CA GLY A 172 1.04 7.60 -8.70
C GLY A 172 0.73 7.87 -10.17
N LYS A 173 0.26 6.84 -10.90
CA LYS A 173 -0.32 7.01 -12.23
C LYS A 173 -1.73 7.57 -12.07
N VAL A 174 -2.01 8.64 -12.81
CA VAL A 174 -3.36 9.18 -12.97
C VAL A 174 -4.04 8.43 -14.12
N PHE A 175 -5.23 7.90 -13.88
CA PHE A 175 -6.01 7.19 -14.91
C PHE A 175 -7.03 8.12 -15.55
N THR A 176 -7.12 8.00 -16.87
CA THR A 176 -8.18 8.63 -17.65
C THR A 176 -9.36 7.68 -17.85
N LYS A 177 -10.50 8.22 -18.32
CA LYS A 177 -11.68 7.43 -18.69
C LYS A 177 -11.38 6.32 -19.71
N ALA A 178 -10.47 6.57 -20.64
CA ALA A 178 -10.05 5.57 -21.63
C ALA A 178 -9.34 4.36 -20.99
N GLU A 179 -8.76 4.54 -19.80
CA GLU A 179 -8.00 3.53 -19.07
C GLU A 179 -8.77 2.93 -17.89
N LYS A 180 -10.09 3.18 -17.82
CA LYS A 180 -10.92 2.76 -16.69
C LYS A 180 -10.79 1.27 -16.36
N GLY A 181 -10.77 0.40 -17.37
CA GLY A 181 -10.59 -1.04 -17.15
C GLY A 181 -9.27 -1.41 -16.47
N ASN A 182 -8.22 -0.61 -16.65
CA ASN A 182 -6.95 -0.79 -15.94
C ASN A 182 -7.03 -0.27 -14.51
N TYR A 183 -7.70 0.87 -14.30
CA TYR A 183 -7.96 1.40 -12.96
C TYR A 183 -8.74 0.40 -12.09
N GLU A 184 -9.88 -0.12 -12.58
CA GLU A 184 -10.70 -1.07 -11.82
C GLU A 184 -9.96 -2.36 -11.48
N ARG A 185 -9.09 -2.82 -12.40
CA ARG A 185 -8.23 -3.98 -12.17
C ARG A 185 -7.26 -3.74 -11.02
N GLU A 186 -6.63 -2.56 -11.02
CA GLU A 186 -5.68 -2.15 -9.99
C GLU A 186 -6.37 -1.95 -8.63
N LEU A 187 -7.62 -1.49 -8.61
CA LEU A 187 -8.45 -1.44 -7.41
C LEU A 187 -8.82 -2.82 -6.86
N ASP A 188 -9.26 -3.76 -7.71
CA ASP A 188 -9.58 -5.13 -7.28
C ASP A 188 -8.39 -5.81 -6.59
N LEU A 189 -7.22 -5.58 -7.19
CA LEU A 189 -5.92 -5.96 -6.67
C LEU A 189 -5.64 -5.33 -5.30
N LEU A 190 -5.91 -4.02 -5.14
CA LEU A 190 -5.78 -3.28 -3.88
C LEU A 190 -6.61 -3.87 -2.77
N CYS A 191 -7.90 -3.95 -2.98
CA CYS A 191 -8.85 -4.37 -1.98
C CYS A 191 -8.64 -5.84 -1.60
N THR A 192 -8.30 -6.72 -2.55
CA THR A 192 -7.97 -8.12 -2.24
C THR A 192 -6.73 -8.22 -1.33
N PHE A 193 -5.68 -7.46 -1.64
CA PHE A 193 -4.48 -7.43 -0.81
C PHE A 193 -4.76 -6.86 0.58
N GLN A 194 -5.48 -5.73 0.66
CA GLN A 194 -5.82 -5.07 1.93
C GLN A 194 -6.66 -5.98 2.83
N ALA A 195 -7.66 -6.66 2.27
CA ALA A 195 -8.49 -7.60 3.01
C ALA A 195 -7.66 -8.76 3.58
N CYS A 196 -6.81 -9.37 2.75
CA CYS A 196 -5.94 -10.45 3.18
C CYS A 196 -4.94 -10.00 4.24
N TYR A 197 -4.27 -8.86 4.01
CA TYR A 197 -3.23 -8.37 4.90
C TYR A 197 -3.79 -8.02 6.28
N LYS A 198 -4.92 -7.29 6.33
CA LYS A 198 -5.63 -6.96 7.57
C LYS A 198 -5.94 -8.21 8.40
N GLN A 199 -6.35 -9.31 7.74
CA GLN A 199 -6.62 -10.57 8.42
C GLN A 199 -5.33 -11.26 8.89
N CYS A 200 -4.30 -11.28 8.05
CA CYS A 200 -3.05 -11.98 8.34
C CYS A 200 -2.25 -11.33 9.48
N GLU A 201 -2.20 -9.99 9.53
CA GLU A 201 -1.39 -9.30 10.52
C GLU A 201 -1.94 -9.41 11.94
N GLN A 202 -3.24 -9.72 12.08
CA GLN A 202 -3.95 -9.69 13.36
C GLN A 202 -3.26 -10.53 14.44
N GLU A 203 -2.93 -11.79 14.12
CA GLU A 203 -2.26 -12.69 15.05
C GLU A 203 -0.85 -12.19 15.40
N ILE A 204 -0.10 -11.71 14.39
CA ILE A 204 1.27 -11.23 14.57
C ILE A 204 1.30 -10.03 15.50
N VAL A 205 0.39 -9.08 15.31
CA VAL A 205 0.29 -7.87 16.14
C VAL A 205 -0.12 -8.20 17.57
N GLN A 206 -1.12 -9.07 17.75
CA GLN A 206 -1.59 -9.47 19.08
C GLN A 206 -0.53 -10.23 19.89
N GLU A 207 0.28 -11.07 19.24
CA GLU A 207 1.35 -11.82 19.91
C GLU A 207 2.60 -10.97 20.16
N SER A 208 2.86 -9.97 19.32
CA SER A 208 4.12 -9.22 19.35
C SER A 208 4.05 -7.96 20.20
N CYS A 209 2.89 -7.34 20.39
CA CYS A 209 2.77 -6.03 21.03
C CYS A 209 2.04 -6.10 22.38
N GLU A 210 2.23 -5.07 23.21
CA GLU A 210 1.39 -4.91 24.40
C GLU A 210 -0.06 -4.66 23.96
N ARG A 211 -1.03 -5.09 24.79
CA ARG A 211 -2.45 -5.07 24.43
C ARG A 211 -2.93 -3.72 23.88
N GLY A 212 -2.60 -2.62 24.56
CA GLY A 212 -3.00 -1.28 24.11
C GLY A 212 -2.36 -0.88 22.78
N GLU A 213 -1.06 -1.17 22.59
CA GLU A 213 -0.35 -0.87 21.34
C GLU A 213 -0.88 -1.73 20.18
N ALA A 214 -1.22 -2.99 20.44
CA ALA A 214 -1.84 -3.90 19.49
C ALA A 214 -3.23 -3.42 19.08
N GLU A 215 -4.07 -3.03 20.04
CA GLU A 215 -5.40 -2.47 19.80
C GLU A 215 -5.32 -1.21 18.93
N SER A 216 -4.43 -0.26 19.24
CA SER A 216 -4.21 0.94 18.42
C SER A 216 -3.72 0.62 17.00
N ALA A 217 -2.78 -0.32 16.85
CA ALA A 217 -2.25 -0.69 15.53
C ALA A 217 -3.32 -1.37 14.65
N LEU A 218 -4.05 -2.34 15.20
CA LEU A 218 -5.12 -3.01 14.46
C LEU A 218 -6.27 -2.06 14.13
N ALA A 219 -6.63 -1.17 15.04
CA ALA A 219 -7.65 -0.15 14.79
C ALA A 219 -7.21 0.78 13.65
N LEU A 220 -5.96 1.26 13.66
CA LEU A 220 -5.44 2.13 12.60
C LEU A 220 -5.48 1.45 11.23
N ILE A 221 -4.98 0.21 11.12
CA ILE A 221 -4.98 -0.50 9.83
C ILE A 221 -6.42 -0.81 9.38
N SER A 222 -7.29 -1.23 10.30
CA SER A 222 -8.70 -1.44 10.00
C SER A 222 -9.35 -0.17 9.43
N GLN A 223 -9.13 0.97 10.09
CA GLN A 223 -9.65 2.26 9.65
C GLN A 223 -9.07 2.69 8.30
N TYR A 224 -7.77 2.48 8.06
CA TYR A 224 -7.15 2.77 6.76
C TYR A 224 -7.87 2.00 5.65
N VAL A 225 -8.06 0.69 5.83
CA VAL A 225 -8.68 -0.18 4.84
C VAL A 225 -10.15 0.20 4.61
N SER A 226 -10.90 0.45 5.68
CA SER A 226 -12.30 0.84 5.58
C SER A 226 -12.48 2.20 4.91
N TRP A 227 -11.73 3.23 5.32
CA TRP A 227 -11.84 4.58 4.73
C TRP A 227 -11.47 4.59 3.26
N HIS A 228 -10.40 3.88 2.91
CA HIS A 228 -9.99 3.71 1.53
C HIS A 228 -11.08 3.01 0.68
N ALA A 229 -11.70 1.95 1.21
CA ALA A 229 -12.78 1.24 0.51
C ALA A 229 -14.05 2.09 0.37
N SER A 230 -14.40 2.88 1.39
CA SER A 230 -15.52 3.83 1.35
C SER A 230 -15.29 4.95 0.33
N ASP A 231 -14.09 5.51 0.26
CA ASP A 231 -13.75 6.54 -0.73
C ASP A 231 -13.91 6.02 -2.17
N ILE A 232 -13.42 4.80 -2.44
CA ILE A 232 -13.64 4.14 -3.74
C ILE A 232 -15.14 3.91 -4.01
N TYR A 233 -15.90 3.49 -3.00
CA TYR A 233 -17.34 3.25 -3.14
C TYR A 233 -18.10 4.53 -3.48
N ASP A 234 -17.85 5.61 -2.74
CA ASP A 234 -18.45 6.92 -2.97
C ASP A 234 -18.11 7.43 -4.36
N TRP A 235 -16.85 7.25 -4.79
CA TRP A 235 -16.44 7.59 -6.16
C TRP A 235 -17.27 6.84 -7.21
N HIS A 236 -17.49 5.53 -7.04
CA HIS A 236 -18.30 4.72 -7.98
C HIS A 236 -19.78 5.14 -8.04
N ILE A 237 -20.34 5.61 -6.92
CA ILE A 237 -21.69 6.19 -6.88
C ILE A 237 -21.70 7.48 -7.68
N LEU A 238 -20.77 8.40 -7.38
CA LEU A 238 -20.71 9.73 -7.99
C LEU A 238 -20.41 9.68 -9.49
N SER A 239 -19.66 8.68 -9.96
CA SER A 239 -19.33 8.48 -11.37
C SER A 239 -20.32 7.59 -12.13
N ASP A 240 -21.45 7.22 -11.53
CA ASP A 240 -22.46 6.31 -12.09
C ASP A 240 -21.85 5.02 -12.67
N SER A 241 -20.97 4.38 -11.89
CA SER A 241 -20.26 3.19 -12.33
C SER A 241 -20.26 2.04 -11.35
N MET A 242 -21.27 1.98 -10.49
CA MET A 242 -21.45 0.90 -9.53
C MET A 242 -21.40 -0.51 -10.14
N GLN A 243 -21.79 -0.68 -11.40
CA GLN A 243 -21.71 -1.96 -12.11
C GLN A 243 -20.28 -2.48 -12.33
N GLN A 244 -19.28 -1.60 -12.21
CA GLN A 244 -17.85 -1.90 -12.39
C GLN A 244 -17.10 -1.97 -11.05
N PHE A 245 -17.77 -1.66 -9.93
CA PHE A 245 -17.15 -1.62 -8.61
C PHE A 245 -16.65 -3.01 -8.19
N PRO A 246 -15.34 -3.20 -7.91
CA PRO A 246 -14.80 -4.52 -7.62
C PRO A 246 -15.42 -5.19 -6.39
N ILE A 247 -15.73 -6.49 -6.49
CA ILE A 247 -16.34 -7.28 -5.40
C ILE A 247 -15.43 -7.30 -4.16
N SER A 248 -14.11 -7.34 -4.36
CA SER A 248 -13.15 -7.29 -3.26
C SER A 248 -13.28 -5.99 -2.46
N CYS A 249 -13.46 -4.85 -3.13
CA CYS A 249 -13.70 -3.56 -2.50
C CYS A 249 -15.09 -3.46 -1.87
N GLN A 250 -16.13 -4.02 -2.50
CA GLN A 250 -17.49 -4.08 -1.93
C GLN A 250 -17.52 -4.70 -0.55
N ARG A 251 -16.82 -5.83 -0.37
CA ARG A 251 -16.74 -6.52 0.92
C ARG A 251 -16.13 -5.63 2.00
N LEU A 252 -15.13 -4.82 1.66
CA LEU A 252 -14.46 -3.91 2.59
C LEU A 252 -15.32 -2.69 2.92
N ALA A 253 -15.92 -2.06 1.90
CA ALA A 253 -16.73 -0.85 2.05
C ALA A 253 -18.05 -1.09 2.78
N LEU A 254 -18.67 -2.27 2.58
CA LEU A 254 -19.96 -2.63 3.16
C LEU A 254 -19.82 -3.46 4.45
N SER A 255 -18.60 -3.70 4.92
CA SER A 255 -18.39 -4.29 6.25
C SER A 255 -18.80 -3.27 7.31
N PRO A 256 -19.44 -3.71 8.42
CA PRO A 256 -19.71 -2.83 9.54
C PRO A 256 -18.41 -2.15 9.97
N PRO A 257 -18.37 -0.81 10.11
CA PRO A 257 -17.18 -0.15 10.63
C PRO A 257 -16.89 -0.72 12.03
N ASP A 258 -15.63 -1.09 12.28
CA ASP A 258 -15.17 -1.27 13.65
C ASP A 258 -15.49 0.03 14.40
N SER A 259 -16.18 -0.08 15.53
CA SER A 259 -16.77 1.04 16.27
C SER A 259 -15.77 2.18 16.48
N ASP A 260 -15.85 3.22 15.64
CA ASP A 260 -15.00 4.42 15.69
C ASP A 260 -15.89 5.68 15.73
N PRO A 261 -15.78 6.51 16.79
CA PRO A 261 -16.55 7.75 16.92
C PRO A 261 -16.28 8.81 15.85
N VAL A 262 -15.23 8.69 15.03
CA VAL A 262 -14.97 9.64 13.92
C VAL A 262 -15.94 9.43 12.75
N VAL A 263 -16.49 8.23 12.56
CA VAL A 263 -17.45 7.92 11.48
C VAL A 263 -18.82 8.56 11.72
N GLU A 264 -19.15 8.91 12.98
CA GLU A 264 -20.38 9.66 13.31
C GLU A 264 -20.37 11.10 12.76
N VAL A 265 -19.20 11.70 12.51
CA VAL A 265 -19.12 13.08 12.00
C VAL A 265 -19.47 13.16 10.51
N MET A 266 -19.17 12.11 9.73
CA MET A 266 -19.52 12.05 8.31
C MET A 266 -20.97 11.60 8.06
N SER A 267 -21.52 10.80 8.99
CA SER A 267 -22.89 10.27 8.89
C SER A 267 -23.96 11.21 9.48
N GLY A 268 -23.56 12.22 10.24
CA GLY A 268 -24.45 13.18 10.91
C GLY A 268 -24.79 14.44 10.12
N MET A 269 -24.47 14.50 8.82
CA MET A 269 -24.82 15.62 7.92
C MET A 269 -25.85 15.25 6.85
N GLN A 270 -26.76 14.31 7.15
CA GLN A 270 -28.02 14.11 6.41
C GLN A 270 -29.21 14.67 7.19
#